data_AF-A0A935PI61-F1
#
_entry.id   AF-A0A935PI61-F1
#
_cell.length_a   1.000
_cell.length_b   1.000
_cell.length_c   1.000
_cell.angle_alpha   90.00
_cell.angle_beta   90.00
_cell.angle_gamma   90.00
#
_symmetry.space_group_name_H-M   'P 1'
#
loop_
_entity.id
_entity.type
_entity.pdbx_description
1 polymer ?
#
loop_
_entity_poly.entity_id
_entity_poly.type
_entity_poly.pdbx_seq_one_letter_code
_entity_poly.pdbx_strand_id
1 'polypeptide(L)'
;MRKSLVLFALLAAMPNALRPTISAQAADSSYLSLVRRLVSDSLRSAGSRQGEQFFAGDSATRELLKASGVIGASMDPPPPVLNCPDIRLTGAEASPVGYQVVVRGAPGADSVRKWVEVTVSCSYPHRAPFSGRFSFFQSCMWELRWKAGGWVIAGKESCRIT
;
A
#
# COMPACT_ATOMS: atom_id res chain seq x y z
N MET A 1 10.60 -43.03 -54.73
CA MET A 1 11.31 -43.17 -53.44
C MET A 1 12.41 -42.10 -53.36
N ARG A 2 12.19 -41.03 -52.59
CA ARG A 2 13.21 -40.07 -52.11
C ARG A 2 12.58 -39.06 -51.13
N LYS A 3 13.16 -39.02 -49.92
CA LYS A 3 13.51 -37.85 -49.09
C LYS A 3 12.45 -37.09 -48.27
N SER A 4 12.70 -37.18 -46.95
CA SER A 4 12.88 -36.06 -45.99
C SER A 4 11.79 -35.78 -44.96
N LEU A 5 12.20 -36.09 -43.71
CA LEU A 5 11.83 -35.49 -42.43
C LEU A 5 11.54 -33.99 -42.50
N VAL A 6 10.47 -33.55 -41.81
CA VAL A 6 10.52 -32.34 -40.97
C VAL A 6 9.73 -32.59 -39.68
N LEU A 7 10.48 -32.56 -38.58
CA LEU A 7 10.05 -32.49 -37.19
C LEU A 7 9.32 -31.15 -36.96
N PHE A 8 8.11 -31.16 -36.38
CA PHE A 8 7.55 -29.93 -35.79
C PHE A 8 7.21 -30.19 -34.32
N ALA A 9 8.17 -29.84 -33.48
CA ALA A 9 7.94 -29.58 -32.07
C ALA A 9 7.22 -28.23 -31.95
N LEU A 10 5.98 -28.23 -31.47
CA LEU A 10 5.30 -27.03 -30.99
C LEU A 10 5.21 -27.13 -29.47
N LEU A 11 6.30 -26.72 -28.82
CA LEU A 11 6.26 -26.18 -27.47
C LEU A 11 5.40 -24.91 -27.52
N ALA A 12 4.13 -25.02 -27.17
CA ALA A 12 3.36 -23.85 -26.77
C ALA A 12 3.89 -23.42 -25.40
N ALA A 13 4.80 -22.45 -25.43
CA ALA A 13 5.21 -21.68 -24.27
C ALA A 13 3.94 -21.16 -23.57
N MET A 14 3.65 -21.68 -22.38
CA MET A 14 2.66 -21.07 -21.50
C MET A 14 3.14 -19.64 -21.25
N PRO A 15 2.33 -18.61 -21.57
CA PRO A 15 2.71 -17.26 -21.21
C PRO A 15 2.70 -17.22 -19.68
N ASN A 16 3.89 -17.02 -19.10
CA ASN A 16 4.02 -16.51 -17.75
C ASN A 16 3.07 -15.32 -17.64
N ALA A 17 1.92 -15.55 -16.99
CA ALA A 17 0.91 -14.54 -16.78
C ALA A 17 1.61 -13.34 -16.16
N LEU A 18 1.64 -12.25 -16.93
CA LEU A 18 2.22 -10.99 -16.50
C LEU A 18 1.63 -10.65 -15.14
N ARG A 19 2.48 -10.62 -14.11
CA ARG A 19 2.13 -9.94 -12.86
C ARG A 19 1.75 -8.52 -13.27
N PRO A 20 0.50 -8.07 -13.07
CA PRO A 20 0.16 -6.69 -13.35
C PRO A 20 0.98 -5.83 -12.41
N THR A 21 1.95 -5.12 -12.98
CA THR A 21 2.76 -4.13 -12.26
C THR A 21 1.85 -3.01 -11.76
N ILE A 22 2.24 -2.35 -10.67
CA ILE A 22 1.47 -1.24 -10.07
C ILE A 22 1.13 -0.16 -11.10
N SER A 23 1.96 0.05 -12.14
CA SER A 23 1.64 0.92 -13.27
C SER A 23 0.39 0.54 -14.05
N ALA A 24 0.13 -0.75 -14.29
CA ALA A 24 -1.09 -1.19 -14.98
C ALA A 24 -2.33 -0.99 -14.11
N GLN A 25 -2.18 -1.07 -12.78
CA GLN A 25 -3.26 -0.86 -11.82
C GLN A 25 -3.59 0.62 -11.64
N ALA A 26 -2.59 1.50 -11.78
CA ALA A 26 -2.78 2.95 -11.72
C ALA A 26 -3.54 3.54 -12.93
N ALA A 27 -3.81 2.74 -13.97
CA ALA A 27 -4.64 3.15 -15.10
C ALA A 27 -6.15 2.90 -14.87
N ASP A 28 -6.52 2.14 -13.83
CA ASP A 28 -7.90 1.76 -13.53
C ASP A 28 -8.50 2.70 -12.47
N SER A 29 -9.41 3.58 -12.90
CA SER A 29 -10.03 4.59 -12.03
C SER A 29 -10.86 3.98 -10.89
N SER A 30 -11.45 2.79 -11.10
CA SER A 30 -12.18 2.08 -10.06
C SER A 30 -11.22 1.56 -8.99
N TYR A 31 -10.08 1.00 -9.40
CA TYR A 31 -9.03 0.54 -8.49
C TYR A 31 -8.44 1.69 -7.68
N LEU A 32 -8.10 2.81 -8.32
CA LEU A 32 -7.55 3.99 -7.65
C LEU A 32 -8.51 4.56 -6.59
N SER A 33 -9.80 4.62 -6.90
CA SER A 33 -10.83 5.09 -5.97
C SER A 33 -10.94 4.19 -4.74
N LEU A 34 -10.80 2.87 -4.92
CA LEU A 34 -10.76 1.93 -3.82
C LEU A 34 -9.49 2.08 -2.99
N VAL A 35 -8.31 2.16 -3.61
CA VAL A 35 -7.06 2.36 -2.88
C VAL A 35 -7.12 3.63 -2.03
N ARG A 36 -7.63 4.74 -2.59
CA ARG A 36 -7.85 5.99 -1.84
C ARG A 36 -8.67 5.76 -0.58
N ARG A 37 -9.78 5.01 -0.72
CA ARG A 37 -10.68 4.66 0.39
C ARG A 37 -9.98 3.79 1.43
N LEU A 38 -9.28 2.74 1.01
CA LEU A 38 -8.57 1.83 1.91
C LEU A 38 -7.48 2.54 2.72
N VAL A 39 -6.72 3.42 2.07
CA VAL A 39 -5.71 4.25 2.73
C VAL A 39 -6.35 5.19 3.75
N SER A 40 -7.44 5.85 3.37
CA SER A 40 -8.19 6.75 4.27
C SER A 40 -8.77 6.00 5.48
N ASP A 41 -9.32 4.80 5.26
CA ASP A 41 -9.87 3.96 6.33
C ASP A 41 -8.76 3.47 7.28
N SER A 42 -7.58 3.13 6.75
CA SER A 42 -6.41 2.73 7.55
C SER A 42 -5.92 3.89 8.42
N LEU A 43 -5.65 5.04 7.81
CA LEU A 43 -5.20 6.25 8.52
C LEU A 43 -6.18 6.66 9.61
N ARG A 44 -7.48 6.66 9.32
CA ARG A 44 -8.52 6.95 10.31
C ARG A 44 -8.47 5.95 11.47
N SER A 45 -8.32 4.66 11.18
CA SER A 45 -8.22 3.63 12.22
C SER A 45 -6.93 3.72 13.05
N ALA A 46 -5.86 4.28 12.47
CA ALA A 46 -4.60 4.57 13.16
C ALA A 46 -4.65 5.85 14.01
N GLY A 47 -5.73 6.63 13.93
CA GLY A 47 -5.93 7.84 14.72
C GLY A 47 -5.62 9.16 14.02
N SER A 48 -5.48 9.16 12.69
CA SER A 48 -5.11 10.35 11.92
C SER A 48 -6.09 11.52 12.05
N ARG A 49 -5.58 12.74 12.05
CA ARG A 49 -6.26 14.03 12.18
C ARG A 49 -5.80 15.02 11.11
N GLN A 50 -6.54 16.13 10.99
CA GLN A 50 -6.19 17.20 10.06
C GLN A 50 -4.86 17.86 10.45
N GLY A 51 -3.99 18.12 9.46
CA GLY A 51 -2.70 18.79 9.66
C GLY A 51 -1.49 17.85 9.81
N GLU A 52 -1.72 16.54 9.80
CA GLU A 52 -0.67 15.54 9.78
C GLU A 52 -0.04 15.38 8.41
N GLN A 53 1.21 14.91 8.40
CA GLN A 53 1.95 14.61 7.19
C GLN A 53 1.88 13.12 6.88
N PHE A 54 1.77 12.79 5.59
CA PHE A 54 1.84 11.40 5.14
C PHE A 54 3.07 11.23 4.27
N PHE A 55 3.76 10.11 4.39
CA PHE A 55 4.96 9.82 3.60
C PHE A 55 4.81 8.48 2.93
N ALA A 56 5.07 8.42 1.62
CA ALA A 56 5.11 7.14 0.94
C ALA A 56 6.37 6.38 1.36
N GLY A 57 6.25 5.11 1.75
CA GLY A 57 7.39 4.29 2.15
C GLY A 57 8.25 3.80 0.99
N ASP A 58 7.73 3.85 -0.24
CA ASP A 58 8.46 3.53 -1.47
C ASP A 58 7.90 4.32 -2.68
N SER A 59 8.64 4.28 -3.79
CA SER A 59 8.28 5.03 -5.02
C SER A 59 7.00 4.53 -5.66
N ALA A 60 6.69 3.23 -5.57
CA ALA A 60 5.48 2.66 -6.14
C ALA A 60 4.22 3.11 -5.37
N THR A 61 4.30 3.11 -4.05
CA THR A 61 3.26 3.66 -3.17
C THR A 61 3.04 5.13 -3.47
N ARG A 62 4.10 5.92 -3.66
CA ARG A 62 3.97 7.34 -4.02
C ARG A 62 3.17 7.53 -5.30
N GLU A 63 3.52 6.84 -6.39
CA GLU A 63 2.80 6.97 -7.66
C GLU A 63 1.33 6.58 -7.51
N LEU A 64 1.06 5.53 -6.73
CA LEU A 64 -0.30 5.08 -6.47
C LEU A 64 -1.12 6.10 -5.64
N LEU A 65 -0.52 6.68 -4.60
CA LEU A 65 -1.15 7.71 -3.77
C LEU A 65 -1.39 9.00 -4.57
N LYS A 66 -0.44 9.39 -5.42
CA LYS A 66 -0.58 10.53 -6.33
C LYS A 66 -1.71 10.30 -7.34
N ALA A 67 -1.73 9.13 -7.98
CA ALA A 67 -2.76 8.77 -8.96
C ALA A 67 -4.17 8.69 -8.34
N SER A 68 -4.27 8.20 -7.11
CA SER A 68 -5.55 8.11 -6.38
C SER A 68 -6.03 9.44 -5.77
N GLY A 69 -5.23 10.50 -5.87
CA GLY A 69 -5.57 11.82 -5.34
C GLY A 69 -5.51 11.89 -3.81
N VAL A 70 -4.74 11.01 -3.16
CA VAL A 70 -4.32 11.19 -1.76
C VAL A 70 -3.23 12.25 -1.73
N ILE A 71 -3.63 13.52 -1.85
CA ILE A 71 -2.74 14.68 -1.81
C ILE A 71 -2.26 14.85 -0.36
N GLY A 72 -0.95 14.76 -0.15
CA GLY A 72 -0.31 14.86 1.16
C GLY A 72 0.80 13.86 1.40
N ALA A 73 0.95 12.84 0.54
CA ALA A 73 2.07 11.90 0.58
C ALA A 73 3.33 12.53 -0.03
N SER A 74 4.24 13.06 0.80
CA SER A 74 5.54 13.57 0.34
C SER A 74 6.52 12.43 0.07
N MET A 75 7.51 12.70 -0.78
CA MET A 75 8.67 11.86 -1.01
C MET A 75 10.01 12.57 -0.77
N ASP A 76 9.97 13.76 -0.15
CA ASP A 76 11.12 14.20 0.63
C ASP A 76 11.49 13.03 1.55
N PRO A 77 12.80 12.69 1.66
CA PRO A 77 13.20 11.52 2.42
C PRO A 77 12.45 11.57 3.75
N PRO A 78 11.62 10.54 4.05
CA PRO A 78 10.80 10.59 5.24
C PRO A 78 11.75 10.91 6.38
N PRO A 79 11.40 11.87 7.25
CA PRO A 79 12.19 12.14 8.42
C PRO A 79 12.46 10.79 9.08
N PRO A 80 13.66 10.55 9.63
CA PRO A 80 14.05 9.24 10.17
C PRO A 80 13.08 8.74 11.25
N VAL A 81 12.18 9.61 11.70
CA VAL A 81 11.18 9.42 12.72
C VAL A 81 9.96 10.24 12.36
N LEU A 82 8.79 9.62 12.39
CA LEU A 82 7.51 10.30 12.39
C LEU A 82 6.87 10.09 13.74
N ASN A 83 6.52 11.20 14.40
CA ASN A 83 5.82 11.13 15.67
C ASN A 83 4.35 10.78 15.43
N CYS A 84 3.84 9.77 16.13
CA CYS A 84 2.41 9.44 16.06
C CYS A 84 1.56 10.62 16.55
N PRO A 85 0.32 10.82 16.07
CA PRO A 85 -0.48 12.00 16.43
C PRO A 85 -1.00 12.09 17.87
N ASP A 86 -1.11 10.98 18.59
CA ASP A 86 -1.76 10.95 19.92
C ASP A 86 -0.83 11.30 21.09
N ILE A 87 0.40 11.74 20.80
CA ILE A 87 1.34 12.20 21.83
C ILE A 87 1.12 13.67 22.14
N ARG A 88 0.90 13.97 23.42
CA ARG A 88 1.06 15.31 24.00
C ARG A 88 2.54 15.70 23.84
N LEU A 89 2.90 16.31 22.73
CA LEU A 89 4.24 16.84 22.45
C LEU A 89 4.53 18.02 23.40
N THR A 90 4.89 17.75 24.66
CA THR A 90 5.23 18.79 25.64
C THR A 90 6.72 19.14 25.53
N GLY A 91 7.12 19.84 24.49
CA GLY A 91 8.48 20.39 24.37
C GLY A 91 9.01 20.34 22.95
N ALA A 92 10.05 21.14 22.71
CA ALA A 92 10.63 21.52 21.43
C ALA A 92 11.23 20.39 20.58
N GLU A 93 10.49 19.30 20.33
CA GLU A 93 10.87 18.36 19.27
C GLU A 93 10.35 18.89 17.93
N ALA A 94 11.26 19.39 17.11
CA ALA A 94 11.02 19.79 15.71
C ALA A 94 10.73 18.57 14.78
N SER A 95 10.22 17.46 15.32
CA SER A 95 9.94 16.25 14.57
C SER A 95 8.51 16.30 14.03
N PRO A 96 8.31 16.07 12.72
CA PRO A 96 7.00 16.13 12.11
C PRO A 96 6.09 15.02 12.62
N VAL A 97 4.81 15.35 12.75
CA VAL A 97 3.73 14.45 13.17
C VAL A 97 3.07 13.87 11.94
N GLY A 98 2.92 12.55 11.91
CA GLY A 98 2.37 11.90 10.73
C GLY A 98 2.60 10.41 10.67
N TYR A 99 2.36 9.86 9.47
CA TYR A 99 2.51 8.44 9.21
C TYR A 99 3.29 8.17 7.93
N GLN A 100 4.07 7.10 7.97
CA GLN A 100 4.54 6.44 6.76
C GLN A 100 3.45 5.48 6.28
N VAL A 101 3.18 5.48 4.98
CA VAL A 101 2.17 4.66 4.32
C VAL A 101 2.86 3.81 3.26
N VAL A 102 2.58 2.50 3.27
CA VAL A 102 3.00 1.56 2.22
C VAL A 102 1.76 0.86 1.69
N VAL A 103 1.60 0.83 0.36
CA VAL A 103 0.49 0.14 -0.29
C VAL A 103 1.03 -0.96 -1.19
N ARG A 104 0.61 -2.19 -0.94
CA ARG A 104 1.02 -3.36 -1.74
C ARG A 104 -0.20 -4.00 -2.37
N GLY A 105 -0.13 -4.18 -3.69
CA GLY A 105 -1.09 -5.00 -4.43
C GLY A 105 -0.52 -6.39 -4.68
N ALA A 106 -1.31 -7.43 -4.48
CA ALA A 106 -0.98 -8.80 -4.87
C ALA A 106 -2.12 -9.41 -5.71
N PRO A 107 -1.81 -10.25 -6.73
CA PRO A 107 -2.84 -10.97 -7.45
C PRO A 107 -3.53 -11.99 -6.53
N GLY A 108 -4.83 -12.20 -6.75
CA GLY A 108 -5.56 -13.32 -6.14
C GLY A 108 -5.33 -14.62 -6.90
N ALA A 109 -6.04 -15.68 -6.50
CA ALA A 109 -5.96 -16.99 -7.15
C ALA A 109 -6.52 -17.02 -8.58
N ASP A 110 -7.24 -15.97 -9.01
CA ASP A 110 -7.75 -15.80 -10.37
C ASP A 110 -7.68 -14.32 -10.79
N SER A 111 -7.98 -14.05 -12.06
CA SER A 111 -7.91 -12.71 -12.66
C SER A 111 -8.96 -11.74 -12.11
N VAL A 112 -10.00 -12.24 -11.42
CA VAL A 112 -11.08 -11.42 -10.86
C VAL A 112 -10.88 -11.13 -9.38
N ARG A 113 -9.79 -11.62 -8.76
CA ARG A 113 -9.43 -11.37 -7.36
C ARG A 113 -8.08 -10.67 -7.26
N LYS A 114 -7.99 -9.72 -6.32
CA LYS A 114 -6.75 -9.05 -5.94
C LYS A 114 -6.75 -8.83 -4.44
N TRP A 115 -5.56 -8.72 -3.88
CA TRP A 115 -5.34 -8.30 -2.51
C TRP A 115 -4.70 -6.93 -2.50
N VAL A 116 -5.16 -6.07 -1.61
CA VAL A 116 -4.49 -4.81 -1.28
C VAL A 116 -4.16 -4.84 0.19
N GLU A 117 -2.88 -4.66 0.50
CA GLU A 117 -2.38 -4.42 1.85
C GLU A 117 -2.05 -2.94 1.99
N VAL A 118 -2.55 -2.32 3.05
CA VAL A 118 -2.16 -0.97 3.46
C VAL A 118 -1.50 -1.06 4.82
N THR A 119 -0.27 -0.57 4.86
CA THR A 119 0.53 -0.47 6.07
C THR A 119 0.69 0.99 6.44
N VAL A 120 0.44 1.29 7.71
CA VAL A 120 0.57 2.61 8.32
C VAL A 120 1.49 2.48 9.52
N SER A 121 2.52 3.31 9.60
CA SER A 121 3.47 3.30 10.72
C SER A 121 3.88 4.69 11.18
N CYS A 122 4.18 4.79 12.47
CA CYS A 122 4.73 5.98 13.12
C CYS A 122 5.52 5.53 14.36
N SER A 123 6.12 6.45 15.10
CA SER A 123 6.90 6.15 16.31
C SER A 123 6.47 7.03 17.48
N TYR A 124 6.52 6.45 18.67
CA TYR A 124 6.37 7.16 19.94
C TYR A 124 7.77 7.37 20.55
N PRO A 125 8.18 8.63 20.80
CA PRO A 125 9.34 8.91 21.62
C PRO A 125 8.98 8.62 23.09
N HIS A 126 9.76 7.78 23.77
CA HIS A 126 9.64 7.59 25.21
C HIS A 126 10.41 8.70 25.94
N ARG A 127 9.87 9.23 27.06
CA ARG A 127 10.66 10.00 28.04
C ARG A 127 11.14 9.06 29.14
N ALA A 128 12.40 9.22 29.56
CA ALA A 128 13.13 8.46 30.59
C ALA A 128 12.28 7.81 31.72
N PRO A 129 12.69 6.65 32.30
CA PRO A 129 14.08 6.14 32.37
C PRO A 129 14.48 5.17 31.25
N PHE A 130 13.56 4.75 30.39
CA PHE A 130 13.87 3.90 29.24
C PHE A 130 14.10 4.77 27.99
N SER A 131 15.35 4.89 27.55
CA SER A 131 15.69 5.46 26.24
C SER A 131 15.34 4.43 25.16
N GLY A 132 14.12 4.46 24.67
CA GLY A 132 13.62 3.57 23.62
C GLY A 132 12.57 4.27 22.77
N ARG A 133 12.39 3.79 21.55
CA ARG A 133 11.29 4.19 20.68
C ARG A 133 10.38 3.00 20.46
N PHE A 134 9.08 3.21 20.62
CA PHE A 134 8.08 2.23 20.25
C PHE A 134 7.55 2.62 18.88
N SER A 135 7.65 1.72 17.92
CA SER A 135 7.04 1.92 16.62
C SER A 135 5.61 1.40 16.66
N PHE A 136 4.67 2.24 16.24
CA PHE A 136 3.33 1.79 15.88
C PHE A 136 3.39 1.23 14.47
N PHE A 137 2.80 0.05 14.29
CA PHE A 137 2.65 -0.57 13.00
C PHE A 137 1.25 -1.16 12.86
N GLN A 138 0.49 -0.65 11.90
CA GLN A 138 -0.78 -1.26 11.49
C GLN A 138 -0.64 -1.75 10.05
N SER A 139 -0.95 -3.03 9.81
CA SER A 139 -1.13 -3.57 8.47
C SER A 139 -2.51 -4.17 8.35
N CYS A 140 -3.23 -3.78 7.31
CA CYS A 140 -4.57 -4.25 7.03
C CYS A 140 -4.64 -4.77 5.60
N MET A 141 -5.37 -5.87 5.39
CA MET A 141 -5.46 -6.56 4.11
C MET A 141 -6.92 -6.69 3.66
N TRP A 142 -7.17 -6.36 2.40
CA TRP A 142 -8.49 -6.39 1.77
C TRP A 142 -8.49 -7.20 0.50
N GLU A 143 -9.55 -7.97 0.31
CA GLU A 143 -9.85 -8.62 -0.97
C GLU A 143 -10.63 -7.64 -1.85
N LEU A 144 -10.13 -7.43 -3.06
CA LEU A 144 -10.84 -6.76 -4.14
C LEU A 144 -11.32 -7.80 -5.15
N ARG A 145 -12.54 -7.62 -5.66
CA ARG A 145 -13.11 -8.44 -6.71
C ARG A 145 -13.59 -7.62 -7.89
N TRP A 146 -13.34 -8.11 -9.10
CA TRP A 146 -13.89 -7.51 -10.31
C TRP A 146 -15.35 -7.93 -10.47
N LYS A 147 -16.26 -6.95 -10.54
CA LYS A 147 -17.70 -7.16 -10.75
C LYS A 147 -18.25 -6.05 -11.64
N ALA A 148 -19.11 -6.41 -12.60
CA ALA A 148 -19.85 -5.45 -13.44
C ALA A 148 -18.99 -4.32 -14.05
N GLY A 149 -17.76 -4.64 -14.48
CA GLY A 149 -16.87 -3.68 -15.14
C GLY A 149 -16.02 -2.81 -14.23
N GLY A 150 -15.93 -3.11 -12.92
CA GLY A 150 -15.03 -2.42 -11.99
C GLY A 150 -14.58 -3.26 -10.81
N TRP A 151 -13.57 -2.78 -10.09
CA TRP A 151 -13.17 -3.37 -8.81
C TRP A 151 -14.14 -2.96 -7.70
N VAL A 152 -14.43 -3.89 -6.79
CA VAL A 152 -15.16 -3.65 -5.54
C VAL A 152 -14.44 -4.30 -4.37
N ILE A 153 -14.59 -3.75 -3.16
CA ILE A 153 -14.12 -4.41 -1.93
C ILE A 153 -15.04 -5.59 -1.65
N ALA A 154 -14.49 -6.80 -1.64
CA ALA A 154 -15.23 -8.01 -1.33
C ALA A 154 -15.20 -8.35 0.17
N GLY A 155 -14.11 -7.97 0.86
CA GLY A 155 -13.98 -8.20 2.29
C GLY A 155 -12.69 -7.61 2.85
N LYS A 156 -12.67 -7.44 4.17
CA LYS A 156 -11.47 -7.13 4.95
C LYS A 156 -11.05 -8.41 5.65
N GLU A 157 -9.88 -8.93 5.29
CA GLU A 157 -9.43 -10.24 5.79
C GLU A 157 -8.80 -10.12 7.17
N SER A 158 -7.92 -9.14 7.37
CA SER A 158 -7.27 -8.93 8.67
C SER A 158 -6.77 -7.50 8.85
N CYS A 159 -6.61 -7.11 10.11
CA CYS A 159 -5.73 -6.02 10.53
C CYS A 159 -4.88 -6.52 11.68
N ARG A 160 -3.57 -6.26 11.60
CA ARG A 160 -2.62 -6.49 12.68
C ARG A 160 -2.09 -5.15 13.15
N ILE A 161 -2.02 -4.98 14.46
CA ILE A 161 -1.48 -3.79 15.12
C ILE A 161 -0.37 -4.27 16.05
N THR A 162 0.79 -3.65 15.94
CA THR A 162 1.98 -3.89 16.76
C THR A 162 2.51 -2.58 17.30
#